data_AF-A0A431MTL3-F1
#
_entry.id   AF-A0A431MTL3-F1
#
_cell.length_a   1.000
_cell.length_b   1.000
_cell.length_c   1.000
_cell.angle_alpha   90.00
_cell.angle_beta   90.00
_cell.angle_gamma   90.00
#
_symmetry.space_group_name_H-M   'P 1'
#
loop_
_entity.id
_entity.type
_entity.pdbx_description
1 polymer ?
#
loop_
_entity_poly.entity_id
_entity_poly.type
_entity_poly.pdbx_seq_one_letter_code
_entity_poly.pdbx_strand_id
1 'polypeptide(L)'
;MQQTIFHERFSLSLRIWHWLTFVMVTIQIFTVMVGETFLDWQHSSFVINAAAQRKGAILTQEQNREIVMSLRDTIWKWHTYFGYILIGLFVFRILLEFFQPKEERFIVKFKKGIHAAQKSNDTKNARHYLFVKFIYAIFYLLMTGIVGTGIWLALNNGNPSARDTFGEVRELHETFYHVLLGFLFLHLGGVILNEFGKNKGLISYIFNGGKE
;
A
#
# COMPACT_ATOMS: atom_id res chain seq x y z
N MET A 1 -9.81 36.45 -0.25
CA MET A 1 -9.98 35.04 -0.71
C MET A 1 -9.26 34.14 0.29
N GLN A 2 -10.02 33.45 1.13
CA GLN A 2 -9.46 32.54 2.12
C GLN A 2 -8.96 31.31 1.36
N GLN A 3 -7.65 31.22 1.13
CA GLN A 3 -7.04 29.98 0.64
C GLN A 3 -7.34 28.92 1.70
N THR A 4 -8.28 28.03 1.40
CA THR A 4 -8.45 26.82 2.19
C THR A 4 -7.12 26.07 2.13
N ILE A 5 -6.68 25.55 3.27
CA ILE A 5 -5.38 24.90 3.47
C ILE A 5 -5.20 23.65 2.57
N PHE A 6 -6.21 23.32 1.77
CA PHE A 6 -6.35 22.10 0.98
C PHE A 6 -6.02 22.25 -0.50
N HIS A 7 -5.79 23.46 -1.00
CA HIS A 7 -5.42 23.68 -2.40
C HIS A 7 -3.91 23.90 -2.57
N GLU A 8 -3.11 22.93 -2.13
CA GLU A 8 -1.69 22.85 -2.54
C GLU A 8 -1.60 22.24 -3.94
N ARG A 9 -1.00 22.96 -4.89
CA ARG A 9 -0.75 22.41 -6.23
C ARG A 9 0.23 21.24 -6.14
N PHE A 10 -0.12 20.12 -6.76
CA PHE A 10 0.74 18.94 -6.87
C PHE A 10 1.37 18.86 -8.26
N SER A 11 2.69 18.66 -8.31
CA SER A 11 3.40 18.41 -9.57
C SER A 11 2.88 17.15 -10.26
N LEU A 12 3.02 17.09 -11.59
CA LEU A 12 2.54 15.95 -12.37
C LEU A 12 3.22 14.64 -11.93
N SER A 13 4.51 14.68 -11.62
CA SER A 13 5.28 13.52 -11.15
C SER A 13 4.73 12.96 -9.84
N LEU A 14 4.39 13.82 -8.86
CA LEU A 14 3.81 13.39 -7.59
C LEU A 14 2.43 12.76 -7.77
N ARG A 15 1.62 13.29 -8.68
CA ARG A 15 0.28 12.75 -8.99
C ARG A 15 0.35 11.38 -9.67
N ILE A 16 1.18 11.26 -10.71
CA ILE A 16 1.41 10.00 -11.41
C ILE A 16 1.93 8.96 -10.42
N TRP A 17 2.93 9.33 -9.62
CA TRP A 17 3.48 8.45 -8.60
C TRP A 17 2.41 7.97 -7.61
N HIS A 18 1.59 8.88 -7.08
CA HIS A 18 0.52 8.54 -6.14
C HIS A 18 -0.44 7.50 -6.72
N TRP A 19 -0.96 7.71 -7.93
CA TRP A 19 -1.90 6.79 -8.56
C TRP A 19 -1.25 5.44 -8.91
N LEU A 20 0.00 5.44 -9.41
CA LEU A 20 0.72 4.19 -9.65
C LEU A 20 0.96 3.41 -8.34
N THR A 21 1.35 4.10 -7.26
CA THR A 21 1.51 3.48 -5.95
C THR A 21 0.18 2.93 -5.43
N PHE A 22 -0.93 3.68 -5.57
CA PHE A 22 -2.26 3.20 -5.17
C PHE A 22 -2.66 1.91 -5.92
N VAL A 23 -2.48 1.87 -7.25
CA VAL A 23 -2.78 0.68 -8.05
C VAL A 23 -1.88 -0.49 -7.64
N MET A 24 -0.58 -0.26 -7.47
CA MET A 24 0.35 -1.33 -7.07
C MET A 24 0.06 -1.87 -5.66
N VAL A 25 -0.23 -1.01 -4.68
CA VAL A 25 -0.62 -1.43 -3.33
C VAL A 25 -1.92 -2.24 -3.38
N THR A 26 -2.89 -1.83 -4.20
CA THR A 26 -4.15 -2.55 -4.37
C THR A 26 -3.93 -3.94 -4.97
N ILE A 27 -3.10 -4.05 -6.00
CA ILE A 27 -2.70 -5.34 -6.60
C ILE A 27 -2.01 -6.22 -5.55
N GLN A 28 -1.13 -5.64 -4.72
CA GLN A 28 -0.43 -6.39 -3.68
C GLN A 28 -1.36 -6.93 -2.59
N ILE A 29 -2.32 -6.12 -2.15
CA ILE A 29 -3.35 -6.59 -1.22
C ILE A 29 -4.15 -7.73 -1.87
N PHE A 30 -4.51 -7.57 -3.14
CA PHE A 30 -5.25 -8.60 -3.86
C PHE A 30 -4.47 -9.91 -4.00
N THR A 31 -3.16 -9.88 -4.28
CA THR A 31 -2.35 -11.11 -4.35
C THR A 31 -2.28 -11.83 -3.01
N VAL A 32 -2.18 -11.11 -1.89
CA VAL A 32 -2.24 -11.69 -0.54
C VAL A 32 -3.60 -12.31 -0.27
N MET A 33 -4.69 -11.60 -0.56
CA MET A 33 -6.05 -12.13 -0.41
C MET A 33 -6.26 -13.40 -1.24
N VAL A 34 -5.80 -13.41 -2.49
CA VAL A 34 -5.88 -14.61 -3.33
C VAL A 34 -5.03 -15.74 -2.75
N GLY A 35 -3.79 -15.46 -2.33
CA GLY A 35 -2.85 -16.48 -1.86
C GLY A 35 -3.17 -17.10 -0.50
N GLU A 36 -3.77 -16.33 0.41
CA GLU A 36 -4.08 -16.78 1.78
C GLU A 36 -5.57 -17.07 2.01
N THR A 37 -6.50 -16.41 1.29
CA THR A 37 -7.95 -16.61 1.49
C THR A 37 -8.58 -17.48 0.41
N PHE A 38 -8.30 -17.24 -0.87
CA PHE A 38 -8.95 -18.00 -1.96
C PHE A 38 -8.22 -19.29 -2.31
N LEU A 39 -6.89 -19.28 -2.23
CA LEU A 39 -6.03 -20.42 -2.52
C LEU A 39 -5.62 -21.17 -1.24
N ASP A 40 -6.42 -21.07 -0.18
CA ASP A 40 -6.20 -21.85 1.02
C ASP A 40 -6.33 -23.35 0.71
N TRP A 41 -5.68 -24.16 1.54
CA TRP A 41 -5.60 -25.61 1.34
C TRP A 41 -6.98 -26.27 1.24
N GLN A 42 -7.90 -25.91 2.14
CA GLN A 42 -9.19 -26.58 2.27
C GLN A 42 -10.08 -26.26 1.09
N HIS A 43 -10.22 -24.98 0.76
CA HIS A 43 -11.08 -24.55 -0.35
C HIS A 43 -10.54 -25.04 -1.69
N SER A 44 -9.24 -24.84 -1.94
CA SER A 44 -8.62 -25.24 -3.21
C SER A 44 -8.68 -26.74 -3.43
N SER A 45 -8.38 -27.53 -2.39
CA SER A 45 -8.43 -29.00 -2.46
C SER A 45 -9.82 -29.51 -2.78
N PHE A 46 -10.85 -28.91 -2.18
CA PHE A 46 -12.23 -29.29 -2.46
C PHE A 46 -12.60 -28.99 -3.92
N VAL A 47 -12.30 -27.79 -4.40
CA VAL A 47 -12.63 -27.36 -5.77
C VAL A 47 -11.90 -28.20 -6.82
N ILE A 48 -10.61 -28.47 -6.62
CA ILE A 48 -9.78 -29.25 -7.55
C ILE A 48 -10.25 -30.71 -7.59
N ASN A 49 -10.48 -31.34 -6.44
CA ASN A 49 -10.99 -32.71 -6.40
C ASN A 49 -12.38 -32.84 -7.04
N ALA A 50 -13.30 -31.91 -6.75
CA ALA A 50 -14.62 -31.91 -7.38
C ALA A 50 -14.56 -31.68 -8.89
N ALA A 51 -13.60 -30.87 -9.38
CA ALA A 51 -13.37 -30.68 -10.81
C ALA A 51 -12.77 -31.94 -11.47
N ALA A 52 -11.83 -32.62 -10.81
CA ALA A 52 -11.22 -33.85 -11.30
C ALA A 52 -12.25 -34.99 -11.39
N GLN A 53 -13.06 -35.18 -10.35
CA GLN A 53 -14.11 -36.20 -10.32
C GLN A 53 -15.15 -36.00 -11.45
N ARG A 54 -15.54 -34.75 -11.72
CA ARG A 54 -16.43 -34.43 -12.86
C ARG A 54 -15.84 -34.79 -14.21
N LYS A 55 -14.52 -34.90 -14.32
CA LYS A 55 -13.79 -35.35 -15.52
C LYS A 55 -13.42 -36.85 -15.47
N GLY A 56 -13.93 -37.59 -14.49
CA GLY A 56 -13.64 -39.02 -14.32
C GLY A 56 -12.25 -39.32 -13.75
N ALA A 57 -11.54 -38.31 -13.23
CA ALA A 57 -10.23 -38.48 -12.60
C ALA A 57 -10.37 -38.51 -11.07
N ILE A 58 -9.64 -39.41 -10.41
CA ILE A 58 -9.50 -39.47 -8.96
C ILE A 58 -8.07 -39.08 -8.64
N LEU A 59 -7.89 -37.95 -7.96
CA LEU A 59 -6.57 -37.49 -7.52
C LEU A 59 -6.22 -38.14 -6.18
N THR A 60 -4.96 -38.55 -6.02
CA THR A 60 -4.43 -38.87 -4.69
C THR A 60 -4.30 -37.58 -3.87
N GLN A 61 -4.22 -37.71 -2.55
CA GLN A 61 -4.00 -36.54 -1.68
C GLN A 61 -2.70 -35.80 -2.04
N GLU A 62 -1.66 -36.53 -2.41
CA GLU A 62 -0.36 -35.99 -2.80
C GLU A 62 -0.46 -35.18 -4.10
N GLN A 63 -1.12 -35.73 -5.13
CA GLN A 63 -1.35 -35.03 -6.40
C GLN A 63 -2.15 -33.74 -6.19
N ASN A 64 -3.22 -33.82 -5.40
CA ASN A 64 -4.01 -32.64 -5.07
C ASN A 64 -3.17 -31.60 -4.28
N ARG A 65 -2.29 -32.06 -3.38
CA ARG A 65 -1.35 -31.20 -2.65
C ARG A 65 -0.40 -30.45 -3.57
N GLU A 66 0.23 -31.15 -4.48
CA GLU A 66 1.16 -30.55 -5.44
C GLU A 66 0.46 -29.49 -6.31
N ILE A 67 -0.77 -29.74 -6.77
CA ILE A 67 -1.53 -28.77 -7.57
C ILE A 67 -1.81 -27.50 -6.76
N VAL A 68 -2.34 -27.63 -5.54
CA VAL A 68 -2.64 -26.46 -4.69
C VAL A 68 -1.37 -25.68 -4.36
N MET A 69 -0.29 -26.37 -4.00
CA MET A 69 0.98 -25.72 -3.71
C MET A 69 1.54 -24.98 -4.93
N SER A 70 1.47 -25.56 -6.13
CA SER A 70 1.90 -24.92 -7.37
C SER A 70 1.12 -23.64 -7.70
N LEU A 71 -0.20 -23.66 -7.50
CA LEU A 71 -1.06 -22.48 -7.68
C LEU A 71 -0.70 -21.37 -6.70
N ARG A 72 -0.51 -21.73 -5.43
CA ARG A 72 -0.15 -20.77 -4.37
C ARG A 72 1.23 -20.18 -4.62
N ASP A 73 2.22 -20.99 -4.96
CA ASP A 73 3.56 -20.54 -5.33
C ASP A 73 3.55 -19.58 -6.52
N THR A 74 2.64 -19.79 -7.48
CA THR A 74 2.48 -18.89 -8.63
C THR A 74 2.01 -17.51 -8.20
N ILE A 75 1.01 -17.41 -7.31
CA ILE A 75 0.54 -16.13 -6.78
C ILE A 75 1.62 -15.43 -5.95
N TRP A 76 2.38 -16.17 -5.14
CA TRP A 76 3.50 -15.59 -4.37
C TRP A 76 4.60 -15.04 -5.27
N LYS A 77 4.91 -15.70 -6.40
CA LYS A 77 5.83 -15.15 -7.40
C LYS A 77 5.33 -13.83 -7.97
N TRP A 78 4.03 -13.74 -8.31
CA TRP A 78 3.43 -12.49 -8.76
C TRP A 78 3.49 -11.40 -7.69
N HIS A 79 3.19 -11.73 -6.43
CA HIS A 79 3.34 -10.82 -5.29
C HIS A 79 4.78 -10.27 -5.22
N THR A 80 5.80 -11.12 -5.32
CA THR A 80 7.21 -10.69 -5.34
C THR A 80 7.52 -9.81 -6.56
N TYR A 81 7.04 -10.12 -7.75
CA TYR A 81 7.28 -9.30 -8.95
C TYR A 81 6.66 -7.92 -8.86
N PHE A 82 5.39 -7.82 -8.47
CA PHE A 82 4.77 -6.53 -8.17
C PHE A 82 5.48 -5.83 -7.00
N GLY A 83 6.15 -6.59 -6.14
CA GLY A 83 6.89 -6.09 -4.98
C GLY A 83 8.09 -5.28 -5.44
N TYR A 84 8.83 -5.81 -6.42
CA TYR A 84 9.93 -5.08 -7.07
C TYR A 84 9.48 -3.80 -7.77
N ILE A 85 8.29 -3.81 -8.39
CA ILE A 85 7.72 -2.58 -8.97
C ILE A 85 7.41 -1.55 -7.87
N LEU A 86 6.80 -1.99 -6.76
CA LEU A 86 6.50 -1.12 -5.62
C LEU A 86 7.77 -0.57 -4.96
N ILE A 87 8.84 -1.37 -4.86
CA ILE A 87 10.17 -0.93 -4.43
C ILE A 87 10.69 0.18 -5.35
N GLY A 88 10.62 -0.03 -6.68
CA GLY A 88 11.02 0.97 -7.67
C GLY A 88 10.26 2.29 -7.51
N LEU A 89 8.93 2.24 -7.33
CA LEU A 89 8.10 3.41 -7.05
C LEU A 89 8.50 4.09 -5.73
N PHE A 90 8.80 3.32 -4.69
CA PHE A 90 9.20 3.86 -3.40
C PHE A 90 10.56 4.55 -3.45
N VAL A 91 11.55 3.94 -4.11
CA VAL A 91 12.87 4.55 -4.37
C VAL A 91 12.72 5.80 -5.21
N PHE A 92 11.93 5.76 -6.29
CA PHE A 92 11.63 6.94 -7.10
C PHE A 92 11.05 8.08 -6.25
N ARG A 93 10.17 7.78 -5.29
CA ARG A 93 9.64 8.81 -4.37
C ARG A 93 10.69 9.42 -3.47
N ILE A 94 11.59 8.59 -2.95
CA ILE A 94 12.71 9.06 -2.12
C ILE A 94 13.61 9.96 -2.97
N LEU A 95 13.93 9.58 -4.20
CA LEU A 95 14.71 10.42 -5.12
C LEU A 95 14.02 11.74 -5.44
N LEU A 96 12.72 11.73 -5.73
CA LEU A 96 11.92 12.95 -5.94
C LEU A 96 12.03 13.92 -4.76
N GLU A 97 12.19 13.41 -3.52
CA GLU A 97 12.34 14.26 -2.34
C GLU A 97 13.60 15.15 -2.40
N PHE A 98 14.67 14.65 -3.02
CA PHE A 98 15.92 15.38 -3.18
C PHE A 98 15.89 16.35 -4.37
N PHE A 99 15.25 15.96 -5.48
CA PHE A 99 15.24 16.71 -6.73
C PHE A 99 14.10 17.72 -6.88
N GLN A 100 13.03 17.62 -6.07
CA GLN A 100 11.94 18.59 -6.11
C GLN A 100 12.37 19.97 -5.55
N PRO A 101 11.73 21.06 -6.01
CA PRO A 101 11.95 22.40 -5.47
C PRO A 101 11.85 22.41 -3.95
N LYS A 102 12.67 23.24 -3.27
CA LYS A 102 12.73 23.29 -1.79
C LYS A 102 11.34 23.47 -1.15
N GLU A 103 10.42 24.15 -1.83
CA GLU A 103 9.05 24.40 -1.39
C GLU A 103 8.14 23.18 -1.48
N GLU A 104 8.46 22.22 -2.35
CA GLU A 104 7.74 20.96 -2.52
C GLU A 104 8.22 19.87 -1.56
N ARG A 105 9.40 20.07 -0.94
CA ARG A 105 9.99 19.14 0.02
C ARG A 105 9.07 18.86 1.21
N PHE A 106 8.87 17.58 1.50
CA PHE A 106 8.07 17.09 2.61
C PHE A 106 8.48 17.73 3.93
N ILE A 107 9.78 17.74 4.26
CA ILE A 107 10.27 18.32 5.52
C ILE A 107 9.94 19.82 5.61
N VAL A 108 10.02 20.54 4.49
CA VAL A 108 9.73 21.97 4.43
C VAL A 108 8.22 22.21 4.56
N LYS A 109 7.38 21.45 3.85
CA LYS A 109 5.90 21.51 3.97
C LYS A 109 5.40 21.10 5.35
N PHE A 110 6.03 20.10 5.95
CA PHE A 110 5.71 19.65 7.31
C PHE A 110 6.03 20.73 8.33
N LYS A 111 7.24 21.32 8.28
CA LYS A 111 7.63 22.44 9.17
C LYS A 111 6.77 23.68 8.98
N LYS A 112 6.57 24.13 7.72
CA LYS A 112 5.68 25.26 7.39
C LYS A 112 4.27 25.00 7.92
N GLY A 113 3.81 23.78 7.78
CA GLY A 113 2.54 23.32 8.25
C GLY A 113 2.34 23.38 9.76
N ILE A 114 3.29 22.83 10.52
CA ILE A 114 3.27 22.92 11.99
C ILE A 114 3.28 24.39 12.42
N HIS A 115 4.12 25.21 11.79
CA HIS A 115 4.23 26.63 12.13
C HIS A 115 2.92 27.40 11.83
N ALA A 116 2.26 27.09 10.72
CA ALA A 116 0.95 27.65 10.37
C ALA A 116 -0.15 27.18 11.34
N ALA A 117 -0.14 25.91 11.73
CA ALA A 117 -1.08 25.36 12.71
C ALA A 117 -0.89 25.97 14.11
N GLN A 118 0.36 26.24 14.52
CA GLN A 118 0.70 26.87 15.80
C GLN A 118 0.33 28.35 15.86
N LYS A 119 0.35 29.06 14.72
CA LYS A 119 0.02 30.49 14.62
C LYS A 119 -1.47 30.76 14.32
N SER A 120 -2.24 29.71 14.05
CA SER A 120 -3.67 29.79 13.76
C SER A 120 -4.49 30.02 15.02
N ASN A 121 -5.29 31.11 15.06
CA ASN A 121 -6.33 31.31 16.08
C ASN A 121 -7.53 30.36 15.88
N ASP A 122 -7.59 29.64 14.75
CA ASP A 122 -8.59 28.61 14.47
C ASP A 122 -8.04 27.23 14.82
N THR A 123 -8.42 26.77 16.02
CA THR A 123 -7.97 25.51 16.61
C THR A 123 -8.48 24.28 15.87
N LYS A 124 -9.64 24.35 15.20
CA LYS A 124 -10.22 23.20 14.47
C LYS A 124 -9.46 22.93 13.18
N ASN A 125 -9.19 23.98 12.41
CA ASN A 125 -8.41 23.87 11.17
C ASN A 125 -6.96 23.46 11.43
N ALA A 126 -6.34 23.98 12.50
CA ALA A 126 -5.00 23.58 12.92
C ALA A 126 -4.91 22.08 13.27
N ARG A 127 -5.86 21.56 14.06
CA ARG A 127 -5.91 20.13 14.43
C ARG A 127 -6.09 19.23 13.21
N HIS A 128 -7.02 19.59 12.33
CA HIS A 128 -7.24 18.83 11.11
C HIS A 128 -5.99 18.79 10.22
N TYR A 129 -5.30 19.93 10.07
CA TYR A 129 -4.07 20.01 9.30
C TYR A 129 -2.96 19.10 9.87
N LEU A 130 -2.74 19.16 11.20
CA LEU A 130 -1.77 18.29 11.86
C LEU A 130 -2.12 16.81 11.72
N PHE A 131 -3.40 16.47 11.80
CA PHE A 131 -3.88 15.11 11.59
C PHE A 131 -3.58 14.58 10.18
N VAL A 132 -3.82 15.39 9.14
CA VAL A 132 -3.48 15.01 7.75
C VAL A 132 -1.97 14.78 7.60
N LYS A 133 -1.13 15.64 8.16
CA LYS A 133 0.34 15.46 8.11
C LYS A 133 0.82 14.25 8.92
N PHE A 134 0.15 13.94 10.03
CA PHE A 134 0.43 12.76 10.83
C PHE A 134 0.07 11.47 10.09
N ILE A 135 -1.11 11.40 9.45
CA ILE A 135 -1.50 10.30 8.56
C ILE A 135 -0.45 10.11 7.45
N TYR A 136 0.01 11.20 6.85
CA TYR A 136 1.02 11.15 5.80
C TYR A 136 2.37 10.61 6.30
N ALA A 137 2.77 10.93 7.54
CA ALA A 137 3.97 10.36 8.17
C ALA A 137 3.81 8.86 8.47
N ILE A 138 2.64 8.45 9.00
CA ILE A 138 2.31 7.03 9.21
C ILE A 138 2.41 6.25 7.90
N PHE A 139 1.87 6.78 6.81
CA PHE A 139 1.96 6.15 5.49
C PHE A 139 3.40 5.83 5.11
N TYR A 140 4.33 6.79 5.24
CA TYR A 140 5.73 6.55 4.91
C TYR A 140 6.41 5.54 5.83
N LEU A 141 6.06 5.54 7.11
CA LEU A 141 6.58 4.56 8.06
C LEU A 141 6.12 3.15 7.69
N LEU A 142 4.82 2.98 7.41
CA LEU A 142 4.25 1.70 6.98
C LEU A 142 4.84 1.24 5.65
N MET A 143 4.95 2.14 4.67
CA MET A 143 5.58 1.83 3.38
C MET A 143 7.04 1.39 3.54
N THR A 144 7.80 2.07 4.40
CA THR A 144 9.20 1.68 4.67
C THR A 144 9.25 0.30 5.32
N GLY A 145 8.38 0.03 6.30
CA GLY A 145 8.31 -1.25 6.99
C GLY A 145 7.96 -2.41 6.05
N ILE A 146 6.88 -2.28 5.28
CA ILE A 146 6.42 -3.36 4.39
C ILE A 146 7.38 -3.59 3.22
N VAL A 147 7.93 -2.52 2.64
CA VAL A 147 8.93 -2.63 1.56
C VAL A 147 10.23 -3.24 2.10
N GLY A 148 10.71 -2.77 3.25
CA GLY A 148 11.96 -3.25 3.85
C GLY A 148 11.89 -4.74 4.23
N THR A 149 10.81 -5.14 4.91
CA THR A 149 10.57 -6.56 5.24
C THR A 149 10.37 -7.41 3.99
N GLY A 150 9.66 -6.90 2.97
CA GLY A 150 9.45 -7.60 1.70
C GLY A 150 10.75 -7.84 0.92
N ILE A 151 11.64 -6.83 0.86
CA ILE A 151 13.00 -6.99 0.29
C ILE A 151 13.76 -8.06 1.05
N TRP A 152 13.76 -8.00 2.39
CA TRP A 152 14.50 -8.95 3.21
C TRP A 152 14.02 -10.38 2.97
N LEU A 153 12.70 -10.61 2.91
CA LEU A 153 12.12 -11.93 2.64
C LEU A 153 12.50 -12.43 1.24
N ALA A 154 12.43 -11.57 0.23
CA ALA A 154 12.78 -11.93 -1.14
C ALA A 154 14.25 -12.35 -1.28
N LEU A 155 15.16 -11.68 -0.56
CA LEU A 155 16.60 -11.97 -0.60
C LEU A 155 17.00 -13.19 0.23
N ASN A 156 16.24 -13.51 1.28
CA ASN A 156 16.57 -14.61 2.21
C ASN A 156 15.70 -15.86 2.00
N ASN A 157 14.83 -15.88 0.99
CA ASN A 157 14.03 -17.05 0.69
C ASN A 157 14.91 -18.25 0.34
N GLY A 158 14.78 -19.34 1.12
CA GLY A 158 15.59 -20.54 0.96
C GLY A 158 17.00 -20.47 1.56
N ASN A 159 17.39 -19.36 2.21
CA ASN A 159 18.68 -19.24 2.89
C ASN A 159 18.66 -20.03 4.23
N PRO A 160 19.46 -21.11 4.38
CA PRO A 160 19.47 -21.91 5.60
C PRO A 160 19.85 -21.11 6.86
N SER A 161 20.74 -20.11 6.72
CA SER A 161 21.24 -19.30 7.83
C SER A 161 20.23 -18.28 8.34
N ALA A 162 19.15 -18.05 7.61
CA ALA A 162 18.11 -17.08 7.97
C ALA A 162 16.81 -17.74 8.45
N ARG A 163 16.78 -19.08 8.62
CA ARG A 163 15.54 -19.84 8.91
C ARG A 163 14.77 -19.32 10.11
N ASP A 164 15.46 -19.07 11.22
CA ASP A 164 14.84 -18.62 12.46
C ASP A 164 14.26 -17.20 12.29
N THR A 165 15.04 -16.28 11.72
CA THR A 165 14.62 -14.90 11.45
C THR A 165 13.55 -14.81 10.35
N PHE A 166 13.47 -15.80 9.44
CA PHE A 166 12.54 -15.75 8.32
C PHE A 166 11.08 -15.76 8.78
N GLY A 167 10.77 -16.57 9.80
CA GLY A 167 9.44 -16.58 10.41
C GLY A 167 9.07 -15.23 11.02
N GLU A 168 9.98 -14.64 11.80
CA GLU A 168 9.76 -13.35 12.47
C GLU A 168 9.56 -12.21 11.48
N VAL A 169 10.40 -12.12 10.45
CA VAL A 169 10.26 -11.07 9.42
C VAL A 169 9.00 -11.25 8.60
N ARG A 170 8.58 -12.50 8.35
CA ARG A 170 7.30 -12.80 7.69
C ARG A 170 6.12 -12.32 8.53
N GLU A 171 6.10 -12.62 9.82
CA GLU A 171 5.05 -12.17 10.74
C GLU A 171 5.01 -10.64 10.82
N LEU A 172 6.17 -9.99 10.86
CA LEU A 172 6.25 -8.53 10.83
C LEU A 172 5.75 -7.95 9.50
N HIS A 173 6.09 -8.57 8.37
CA HIS A 173 5.59 -8.17 7.05
C HIS A 173 4.06 -8.29 6.96
N GLU A 174 3.52 -9.40 7.47
CA GLU A 174 2.07 -9.63 7.58
C GLU A 174 1.40 -8.61 8.52
N THR A 175 2.05 -8.27 9.63
CA THR A 175 1.58 -7.20 10.52
C THR A 175 1.49 -5.86 9.80
N PHE A 176 2.52 -5.49 9.03
CA PHE A 176 2.47 -4.28 8.21
C PHE A 176 1.36 -4.33 7.16
N TYR A 177 1.11 -5.48 6.54
CA TYR A 177 -0.03 -5.67 5.62
C TYR A 177 -1.37 -5.36 6.30
N HIS A 178 -1.63 -5.92 7.49
CA HIS A 178 -2.88 -5.68 8.22
C HIS A 178 -3.06 -4.21 8.60
N VAL A 179 -1.99 -3.56 9.08
CA VAL A 179 -2.04 -2.13 9.42
C VAL A 179 -2.21 -1.26 8.16
N LEU A 180 -1.54 -1.61 7.06
CA LEU A 180 -1.68 -0.91 5.77
C LEU A 180 -3.10 -1.06 5.20
N LEU A 181 -3.73 -2.22 5.36
CA LEU A 181 -5.13 -2.45 4.98
C LEU A 181 -6.07 -1.53 5.77
N GLY A 182 -5.90 -1.46 7.10
CA GLY A 182 -6.67 -0.52 7.93
C GLY A 182 -6.44 0.95 7.56
N PHE A 183 -5.18 1.31 7.28
CA PHE A 183 -4.82 2.65 6.78
C PHE A 183 -5.52 2.97 5.46
N LEU A 184 -5.55 2.03 4.51
CA LEU A 184 -6.19 2.20 3.21
C LEU A 184 -7.68 2.51 3.35
N PHE A 185 -8.41 1.74 4.19
CA PHE A 185 -9.82 2.00 4.44
C PHE A 185 -10.07 3.34 5.12
N LEU A 186 -9.26 3.71 6.12
CA LEU A 186 -9.34 5.03 6.76
C LEU A 186 -9.08 6.17 5.77
N HIS A 187 -8.07 6.02 4.92
CA HIS A 187 -7.71 7.00 3.91
C HIS A 187 -8.84 7.17 2.87
N LEU A 188 -9.32 6.07 2.30
CA LEU A 188 -10.43 6.09 1.34
C LEU A 188 -11.72 6.64 1.97
N GLY A 189 -12.05 6.24 3.19
CA GLY A 189 -13.18 6.78 3.94
C GLY A 189 -13.06 8.30 4.13
N GLY A 190 -11.88 8.80 4.49
CA GLY A 190 -11.62 10.24 4.61
C GLY A 190 -11.76 11.01 3.30
N VAL A 191 -11.31 10.42 2.18
CA VAL A 191 -11.46 10.99 0.83
C VAL A 191 -12.93 11.03 0.42
N ILE A 192 -13.65 9.91 0.57
CA ILE A 192 -15.08 9.76 0.23
C ILE A 192 -15.92 10.76 1.04
N LEU A 193 -15.70 10.85 2.35
CA LEU A 193 -16.41 11.80 3.21
C LEU A 193 -16.16 13.26 2.82
N ASN A 194 -14.95 13.60 2.35
CA ASN A 194 -14.68 14.94 1.82
C ASN A 194 -15.42 15.19 0.50
N GLU A 195 -15.38 14.21 -0.41
CA GLU A 195 -15.98 14.29 -1.74
C GLU A 195 -17.50 14.48 -1.68
N PHE A 196 -18.18 13.80 -0.75
CA PHE A 196 -19.62 13.99 -0.51
C PHE A 196 -19.95 15.15 0.45
N GLY A 197 -18.93 15.71 1.09
CA GLY A 197 -19.05 16.77 2.08
C GLY A 197 -18.95 18.18 1.50
N LYS A 198 -18.32 19.07 2.28
CA LYS A 198 -18.21 20.51 1.96
C LYS A 198 -17.08 20.85 0.98
N ASN A 199 -16.09 19.99 0.81
CA ASN A 199 -14.94 20.23 -0.06
C ASN A 199 -14.93 19.22 -1.22
N LYS A 200 -15.91 19.38 -2.12
CA LYS A 200 -16.09 18.49 -3.29
C LYS A 200 -14.94 18.63 -4.28
N GLY A 201 -14.72 17.59 -5.09
CA GLY A 201 -13.72 17.59 -6.16
C GLY A 201 -12.30 17.30 -5.68
N LEU A 202 -12.10 16.67 -4.53
CA LEU A 202 -10.78 16.31 -4.02
C LEU A 202 -10.10 15.30 -4.93
N ILE A 203 -10.86 14.32 -5.42
CA ILE A 203 -10.35 13.31 -6.36
C ILE A 203 -9.93 13.98 -7.67
N SER A 204 -10.81 14.83 -8.23
CA SER A 204 -10.53 15.61 -9.43
C SER A 204 -9.30 16.51 -9.23
N TYR A 205 -9.15 17.13 -8.07
CA TYR A 205 -8.01 17.97 -7.71
C TYR A 205 -6.68 17.20 -7.72
N ILE A 206 -6.67 15.98 -7.17
CA ILE A 206 -5.48 15.10 -7.22
C ILE A 206 -5.22 14.63 -8.65
N PHE A 207 -6.25 14.49 -9.49
CA PHE A 207 -6.08 14.10 -10.88
C PHE A 207 -5.53 15.24 -11.76
N ASN A 208 -6.14 16.44 -11.69
CA ASN A 208 -5.80 17.59 -12.53
C ASN A 208 -4.71 18.51 -11.95
N GLY A 209 -4.38 18.35 -10.66
CA GLY A 209 -3.35 19.15 -9.96
C GLY A 209 -3.83 20.54 -9.54
N GLY A 210 -5.14 20.73 -9.39
CA GLY A 210 -5.75 22.03 -9.08
C GLY A 210 -5.82 22.98 -10.27
N LYS A 211 -5.86 22.44 -11.48
CA LYS A 211 -6.24 23.17 -12.70
C LYS A 211 -7.74 22.97 -12.91
N GLU A 212 -8.50 24.06 -12.89
CA GLU A 212 -9.90 24.05 -13.35
C GLU A 212 -10.00 23.61 -14.81
#